data_AF-A0A0C9TWH9-F1
#
_entry.id   AF-A0A0C9TWH9-F1
#
_cell.length_a   1.000
_cell.length_b   1.000
_cell.length_c   1.000
_cell.angle_alpha   90.00
_cell.angle_beta   90.00
_cell.angle_gamma   90.00
#
_symmetry.space_group_name_H-M   'P 1'
#
loop_
_entity.id
_entity.type
_entity.pdbx_description
1 polymer ?
#
loop_
_entity_poly.entity_id
_entity_poly.type
_entity_poly.pdbx_seq_one_letter_code
_entity_poly.pdbx_strand_id
1 'polypeptide(L)' 'SQIEDDGTWRFVLTFPDSSVADEWWRAITDTPTVASFFTRVNLQFYTHTPSQLNVYNFFIDARTQSFAPRFKGRFFM' A
#
# COMPACT_ATOMS: atom_id res chain seq x y z
N SER A 1 -14.60 -14.66 1.30
CA SER A 1 -14.40 -14.87 2.74
C SER A 1 -13.38 -13.85 3.21
N GLN A 2 -13.83 -12.84 3.94
CA GLN A 2 -12.94 -11.85 4.56
C GLN A 2 -12.49 -12.46 5.89
N ILE A 3 -11.28 -13.02 5.90
CA ILE A 3 -10.68 -13.56 7.12
C ILE A 3 -10.05 -12.37 7.85
N GLU A 4 -10.84 -11.67 8.66
CA GLU A 4 -10.29 -10.83 9.72
C GLU A 4 -9.63 -11.77 10.74
N ASP A 5 -8.32 -11.65 10.87
CA ASP A 5 -7.60 -12.09 12.06
C ASP A 5 -6.74 -10.89 12.45
N ASP A 6 -6.84 -10.46 13.71
CA ASP A 6 -5.96 -9.51 14.39
C ASP A 6 -5.75 -8.13 13.75
N GLY A 7 -6.84 -7.43 13.39
CA GLY A 7 -6.79 -6.01 13.03
C GLY A 7 -5.97 -5.69 11.77
N THR A 8 -5.66 -6.70 10.98
CA THR A 8 -4.86 -6.60 9.75
C THR A 8 -5.72 -6.94 8.54
N TRP A 9 -5.79 -6.04 7.57
CA TRP A 9 -6.60 -6.17 6.36
C TRP A 9 -5.73 -6.52 5.16
N ARG A 10 -6.25 -7.36 4.27
CA ARG A 10 -5.58 -7.80 3.03
C ARG A 10 -6.09 -7.01 1.85
N PHE A 11 -5.19 -6.67 0.92
CA PHE A 11 -5.56 -6.03 -0.34
C PHE A 11 -4.68 -6.50 -1.47
N VAL A 12 -5.21 -6.40 -2.69
CA VAL A 12 -4.51 -6.70 -3.92
C VAL A 12 -4.28 -5.40 -4.66
N LEU A 13 -3.05 -5.18 -5.15
CA LEU A 13 -2.73 -4.11 -6.09
C LEU A 13 -2.36 -4.71 -7.43
N THR A 14 -3.07 -4.30 -8.48
CA THR A 14 -2.73 -4.64 -9.85
C THR A 14 -1.87 -3.53 -10.44
N PHE A 15 -0.65 -3.87 -10.81
CA PHE A 15 0.31 -2.97 -11.45
C PHE A 15 0.47 -3.29 -12.95
N PRO A 16 0.83 -2.31 -13.79
CA PRO A 16 1.16 -2.55 -15.21
C PRO A 16 2.28 -3.57 -15.41
N ASP A 17 3.28 -3.54 -14.53
CA ASP A 17 4.41 -4.46 -14.52
C ASP A 17 5.03 -4.53 -13.10
N SER A 18 6.00 -5.44 -12.93
CA SER A 18 6.69 -5.64 -11.65
C SER A 18 7.54 -4.44 -11.21
N SER A 19 8.04 -3.63 -12.15
CA SER A 19 8.87 -2.48 -11.83
C SER A 19 8.06 -1.39 -11.11
N VAL A 20 6.80 -1.20 -11.50
CA VAL A 20 5.88 -0.27 -10.82
C VAL A 20 5.52 -0.77 -9.42
N ALA A 21 5.30 -2.08 -9.27
CA ALA A 21 5.08 -2.69 -7.95
C ALA A 21 6.27 -2.47 -7.01
N ASP A 22 7.50 -2.65 -7.51
CA ASP A 22 8.71 -2.42 -6.73
C ASP A 22 8.96 -0.94 -6.44
N GLU A 23 8.63 -0.03 -7.37
CA GLU A 23 8.68 1.41 -7.12
C GLU A 23 7.69 1.82 -6.01
N TRP A 24 6.46 1.31 -6.06
CA TRP A 24 5.46 1.55 -5.03
C TRP A 24 5.91 1.04 -3.68
N TRP A 25 6.42 -0.19 -3.62
CA TRP A 25 6.91 -0.78 -2.37
C TRP A 25 8.09 0.01 -1.79
N ARG A 26 9.05 0.43 -2.64
CA ARG A 26 10.16 1.29 -2.20
C ARG A 26 9.66 2.61 -1.62
N ALA A 27 8.69 3.26 -2.26
CA ALA A 27 8.11 4.50 -1.75
C ALA A 27 7.53 4.35 -0.33
N ILE A 28 6.85 3.23 -0.07
CA ILE A 28 6.30 2.87 1.23
C ILE A 28 7.44 2.64 2.24
N THR A 29 8.43 1.82 1.90
CA THR A 29 9.52 1.47 2.83
C THR A 29 10.50 2.62 3.09
N ASP A 30 10.67 3.53 2.15
CA ASP A 30 11.50 4.74 2.28
C ASP A 30 10.82 5.81 3.14
N THR A 31 9.55 5.61 3.51
CA THR A 31 8.79 6.52 4.39
C THR A 31 8.56 5.83 5.73
N PRO A 32 9.40 6.05 6.77
CA PRO A 32 9.34 5.32 8.04
C PRO A 32 7.97 5.41 8.75
N THR A 33 7.29 6.54 8.59
CA THR A 33 5.96 6.79 9.15
C THR A 33 4.84 6.04 8.44
N VAL A 34 5.13 5.31 7.37
CA VAL A 34 4.17 4.50 6.58
C VAL A 34 4.62 3.04 6.51
N ALA A 35 5.93 2.79 6.43
CA ALA A 35 6.52 1.46 6.26
C ALA A 35 6.00 0.43 7.27
N SER A 36 5.85 0.81 8.53
CA SER A 36 5.38 -0.09 9.60
C SER A 36 3.93 -0.55 9.46
N PHE A 37 3.14 0.09 8.60
CA PHE A 37 1.70 -0.18 8.46
C PHE A 37 1.37 -1.19 7.38
N PHE A 38 2.33 -1.49 6.50
CA PHE A 38 2.13 -2.35 5.35
C PHE A 38 3.10 -3.54 5.41
N THR A 39 2.62 -4.71 5.03
CA THR A 39 3.46 -5.87 4.76
C THR A 39 3.26 -6.33 3.33
N ARG A 40 4.36 -6.49 2.59
CA ARG A 40 4.34 -7.07 1.24
C ARG A 40 4.44 -8.58 1.33
N VAL A 41 3.41 -9.28 0.86
CA VAL A 41 3.42 -10.74 0.77
C VAL A 41 3.98 -11.18 -0.59
N ASN A 42 3.56 -10.53 -1.67
CA ASN A 42 4.15 -10.69 -3.00
C ASN A 42 3.97 -9.41 -3.86
N LEU A 43 4.19 -9.49 -5.17
CA LEU A 43 4.05 -8.33 -6.08
C LEU A 43 2.66 -7.69 -6.08
N GLN A 44 1.61 -8.49 -5.93
CA GLN A 44 0.23 -8.05 -6.02
C GLN A 44 -0.47 -8.06 -4.65
N PHE A 45 0.00 -8.85 -3.69
CA PHE A 45 -0.70 -9.11 -2.44
C PHE A 45 0.01 -8.48 -1.23
N TYR A 46 -0.74 -7.72 -0.45
CA TYR A 46 -0.25 -6.94 0.68
C TYR A 46 -1.23 -7.02 1.85
N THR A 47 -0.73 -6.74 3.05
CA THR A 47 -1.55 -6.52 4.23
C THR A 47 -1.29 -5.14 4.83
N HIS A 48 -2.25 -4.62 5.59
CA HIS A 48 -2.09 -3.36 6.32
C HIS A 48 -2.90 -3.31 7.61
N THR A 49 -2.55 -2.40 8.50
CA THR A 49 -3.30 -2.08 9.71
C THR A 49 -4.22 -0.86 9.46
N PRO A 50 -5.52 -1.04 9.15
CA PRO A 50 -6.41 0.06 8.74
C PRO A 50 -6.62 1.13 9.80
N SER A 51 -6.47 0.80 11.09
CA SER A 51 -6.54 1.76 12.19
C SER A 51 -5.36 2.74 12.21
N GLN A 52 -4.23 2.39 11.57
CA GLN A 52 -3.05 3.24 11.47
C GLN A 52 -3.03 4.01 10.15
N LEU A 53 -3.26 3.31 9.03
CA LEU A 53 -3.43 3.89 7.70
C LEU A 53 -4.25 2.93 6.86
N ASN A 54 -5.52 3.28 6.61
CA ASN A 54 -6.35 2.55 5.67
C ASN A 54 -5.87 2.80 4.24
N VAL A 55 -5.57 1.74 3.50
CA VAL A 55 -5.04 1.82 2.13
C VAL A 55 -5.94 2.62 1.17
N TYR A 56 -7.26 2.67 1.41
CA TYR A 56 -8.18 3.51 0.62
C TYR A 56 -7.89 5.02 0.74
N ASN A 57 -7.20 5.43 1.82
CA ASN A 57 -6.77 6.81 2.04
C ASN A 57 -5.40 7.12 1.42
N PHE A 58 -4.75 6.18 0.73
CA PHE A 58 -3.39 6.33 0.22
C PHE A 58 -3.15 7.62 -0.58
N PHE A 59 -4.14 8.11 -1.35
CA PHE A 59 -3.99 9.33 -2.15
C PHE A 59 -4.34 10.63 -1.41
N ILE A 60 -4.88 10.56 -0.20
CA ILE A 60 -5.33 11.72 0.58
C ILE A 60 -4.61 11.86 1.93
N ASP A 61 -3.99 10.78 2.44
CA ASP A 61 -3.26 10.78 3.72
C ASP A 61 -2.00 11.66 3.65
N ALA A 62 -1.84 12.56 4.62
CA ALA A 62 -0.72 13.51 4.65
C ALA A 62 0.65 12.83 4.65
N ARG A 63 0.77 11.60 5.19
CA ARG A 63 2.04 10.86 5.26
C ARG A 63 2.49 10.34 3.91
N THR A 64 1.57 10.17 2.96
CA THR A 64 1.85 9.63 1.62
C THR A 64 1.81 10.70 0.53
N GLN A 65 1.29 11.90 0.82
CA GLN A 65 1.10 12.98 -0.17
C GLN A 65 2.36 13.37 -0.95
N SER A 66 3.56 13.23 -0.36
CA SER A 66 4.82 13.53 -1.03
C SER A 66 5.16 12.59 -2.19
N PHE A 67 4.62 11.36 -2.20
CA PHE A 67 4.93 10.35 -3.22
C PHE A 67 3.71 9.67 -3.85
N ALA A 68 2.54 9.70 -3.23
CA ALA A 68 1.32 9.08 -3.77
C ALA A 68 0.92 9.62 -5.16
N PRO A 69 1.04 10.92 -5.49
CA PRO A 69 0.61 11.45 -6.78
C PRO A 69 1.25 10.76 -7.99
N ARG A 70 2.51 10.30 -7.90
CA ARG A 70 3.20 9.62 -9.02
C ARG A 70 2.63 8.24 -9.36
N PHE A 71 1.76 7.69 -8.51
CA PHE A 71 1.15 6.37 -8.70
C PHE A 71 -0.31 6.45 -9.17
N LYS A 72 -0.90 7.64 -9.33
CA LYS A 72 -2.25 7.79 -9.88
C LYS A 72 -2.32 7.18 -11.28
N GLY A 73 -3.26 6.26 -11.49
CA GLY A 73 -3.42 5.53 -12.75
C GLY A 73 -2.33 4.47 -13.04
N ARG A 74 -1.40 4.23 -12.10
CA ARG A 74 -0.33 3.23 -12.23
C ARG A 74 -0.53 1.99 -11.35
N PHE A 75 -1.64 1.92 -10.62
CA PHE A 75 -2.15 0.68 -10.05
C PHE A 75 -3.67 0.77 -9.82
N PHE A 76 -4.30 -0.38 -9.64
CA PHE A 76 -5.70 -0.53 -9.25
C PHE A 76 -5.81 -1.44 -8.03
N MET A 77 -6.82 -1.21 -7.18
CA MET A 77 -7.04 -1.91 -5.91
C MET A 77 -8.44 -2.49 -5.85
#